data_AF-A0A1E7LVK2-F1
#
_entry.id   AF-A0A1E7LVK2-F1
#
_cell.length_a   1.000
_cell.length_b   1.000
_cell.length_c   1.000
_cell.angle_alpha   90.00
_cell.angle_beta   90.00
_cell.angle_gamma   90.00
#
_symmetry.space_group_name_H-M   'P 1'
#
loop_
_entity.id
_entity.type
_entity.pdbx_description
1 polymer ?
#
loop_
_entity_poly.entity_id
_entity_poly.type
_entity_poly.pdbx_seq_one_letter_code
_entity_poly.pdbx_strand_id
1 'polypeptide(L)' 'MSAVAETTGRPAALVAGASSGIGAAVAGRLAARGHAVALVGRREAELKEVAESIRTGGGTALPLALDLA' A
#
# COMPACT_ATOMS: atom_id res chain seq x y z
N MET A 1 13.04 -23.38 4.51
CA MET A 1 11.95 -22.61 5.14
C MET A 1 11.29 -21.79 4.05
N SER A 2 10.15 -22.25 3.52
CA SER A 2 9.30 -21.43 2.65
C SER A 2 7.87 -21.92 2.80
N ALA A 3 7.08 -21.19 3.58
CA ALA A 3 5.64 -21.32 3.58
C ALA A 3 5.11 -20.06 2.89
N VAL A 4 5.13 -20.08 1.55
CA VAL A 4 4.27 -19.15 0.82
C VAL A 4 2.87 -19.72 0.98
N ALA A 5 2.06 -19.10 1.83
CA ALA A 5 0.66 -19.49 1.97
C ALA A 5 -0.01 -19.41 0.59
N GLU A 6 -0.66 -20.49 0.16
CA GLU A 6 -1.44 -20.48 -1.07
C GLU A 6 -2.55 -19.45 -0.94
N THR A 7 -2.36 -18.29 -1.58
CA THR A 7 -3.35 -17.23 -1.62
C THR A 7 -4.23 -17.45 -2.83
N THR A 8 -5.51 -17.71 -2.61
CA THR A 8 -6.52 -17.72 -3.66
C THR A 8 -6.84 -16.27 -4.06
N GLY A 9 -6.03 -15.70 -4.97
CA GLY A 9 -6.17 -14.32 -5.45
C GLY A 9 -4.82 -13.62 -5.69
N ARG A 10 -4.86 -12.32 -6.00
CA ARG A 10 -3.62 -11.51 -6.02
C ARG A 10 -3.17 -11.27 -4.57
N PRO A 11 -1.90 -11.53 -4.21
CA PRO A 11 -1.42 -11.32 -2.85
C PRO A 11 -1.52 -9.85 -2.45
N ALA A 12 -1.82 -9.57 -1.18
CA ALA A 12 -1.75 -8.21 -0.66
C ALA A 12 -0.29 -7.74 -0.57
N ALA A 13 -0.08 -6.43 -0.67
CA ALA A 13 1.23 -5.80 -0.57
C ALA A 13 1.29 -4.81 0.60
N LEU A 14 2.42 -4.76 1.30
CA LEU A 14 2.73 -3.74 2.29
C LEU A 14 3.86 -2.87 1.77
N VAL A 15 3.67 -1.55 1.80
CA VAL A 15 4.67 -0.59 1.36
C VAL A 15 5.02 0.34 2.51
N ALA A 16 6.27 0.26 2.99
CA ALA A 16 6.83 1.20 3.96
C ALA A 16 7.30 2.48 3.26
N GLY A 17 7.24 3.61 3.98
CA GLY A 17 7.57 4.92 3.39
C GLY A 17 6.58 5.36 2.32
N ALA A 18 5.33 4.90 2.41
CA ALA A 18 4.31 5.09 1.37
C ALA A 18 3.70 6.49 1.31
N SER A 19 4.08 7.39 2.20
CA SER A 19 3.46 8.73 2.27
C SER A 19 3.97 9.69 1.19
N SER A 20 5.07 9.39 0.50
CA SER A 20 5.56 10.21 -0.62
C SER A 20 6.57 9.46 -1.52
N GLY A 21 6.97 10.09 -2.62
CA GLY A 21 8.13 9.65 -3.44
C GLY A 21 7.99 8.22 -3.97
N ILE A 22 9.07 7.43 -3.84
CA ILE A 22 9.15 6.07 -4.37
C ILE A 22 8.09 5.16 -3.74
N GLY A 23 7.87 5.25 -2.42
CA GLY A 23 6.88 4.42 -1.74
C GLY A 23 5.47 4.66 -2.27
N ALA A 24 5.08 5.91 -2.44
CA ALA A 24 3.77 6.26 -3.03
C ALA A 24 3.64 5.76 -4.48
N ALA A 25 4.68 5.93 -5.30
CA ALA A 25 4.68 5.46 -6.69
C ALA A 25 4.59 3.93 -6.80
N VAL A 26 5.32 3.20 -5.95
CA VAL A 26 5.28 1.73 -5.87
C VAL A 26 3.89 1.26 -5.42
N ALA A 27 3.32 1.89 -4.39
CA ALA A 27 1.98 1.57 -3.92
C ALA A 27 0.92 1.76 -5.02
N GLY A 28 0.95 2.89 -5.73
CA GLY A 28 0.05 3.14 -6.86
C GLY A 28 0.21 2.11 -7.97
N ARG A 29 1.44 1.70 -8.30
CA ARG A 29 1.70 0.69 -9.34
C ARG A 29 1.24 -0.71 -8.93
N LEU A 30 1.37 -1.08 -7.66
CA LEU A 30 0.86 -2.35 -7.14
C LEU A 30 -0.67 -2.37 -7.14
N ALA A 31 -1.31 -1.27 -6.73
CA ALA A 31 -2.76 -1.14 -6.75
C ALA A 31 -3.33 -1.18 -8.19
N ALA A 32 -2.69 -0.50 -9.14
CA ALA A 32 -3.05 -0.57 -10.57
C ALA A 32 -2.90 -2.00 -11.15
N ARG A 33 -2.02 -2.81 -10.55
CA ARG A 33 -1.90 -4.25 -10.81
C ARG A 33 -2.82 -5.08 -9.91
N GLY A 34 -3.90 -4.52 -9.39
CA GLY A 34 -4.96 -5.21 -8.65
C GLY A 34 -4.54 -5.85 -7.32
N HIS A 35 -3.41 -5.44 -6.75
CA HIS A 35 -3.07 -5.79 -5.38
C HIS A 35 -3.82 -4.88 -4.40
N ALA A 36 -4.30 -5.42 -3.28
CA ALA A 36 -4.65 -4.59 -2.13
C ALA A 36 -3.36 -4.12 -1.45
N VAL A 37 -3.26 -2.83 -1.12
CA VAL A 37 -2.01 -2.23 -0.63
C VAL A 37 -2.18 -1.61 0.75
N ALA A 38 -1.40 -2.06 1.72
CA ALA A 38 -1.22 -1.37 3.01
C ALA A 38 -0.12 -0.31 2.87
N LEU A 39 -0.45 0.94 3.19
CA LEU A 39 0.45 2.09 3.12
C LEU A 39 0.96 2.41 4.52
N VAL A 40 2.26 2.23 4.75
CA VAL A 40 2.86 2.41 6.08
C VAL A 40 3.77 3.63 6.09
N GLY A 41 3.63 4.46 7.12
CA GLY A 41 4.49 5.62 7.36
C GLY A 41 4.01 6.46 8.54
N ARG A 42 4.76 7.51 8.89
CA ARG A 42 4.46 8.35 10.08
C ARG A 42 3.46 9.47 9.81
N ARG A 43 3.30 9.87 8.56
CA ARG A 43 2.59 11.10 8.17
C ARG A 43 1.18 10.73 7.71
N GLU A 44 0.22 10.71 8.64
CA GLU A 44 -1.14 10.18 8.40
C GLU A 44 -1.90 10.92 7.30
N ALA A 45 -1.84 12.25 7.27
CA ALA A 45 -2.55 13.05 6.26
C ALA A 45 -2.12 12.68 4.84
N GLU A 46 -0.80 12.61 4.61
CA GLU A 46 -0.22 12.22 3.32
C GLU A 46 -0.54 10.76 2.95
N LEU A 47 -0.55 9.84 3.93
CA LEU A 47 -0.99 8.46 3.68
C LEU A 47 -2.45 8.41 3.24
N LYS A 48 -3.33 9.24 3.83
CA LYS A 48 -4.73 9.34 3.43
C LYS A 48 -4.87 9.89 2.02
N GLU A 49 -4.07 10.89 1.63
CA GLU A 49 -4.04 11.43 0.26
C GLU A 49 -3.62 10.37 -0.76
N VAL A 50 -2.55 9.61 -0.48
CA VAL A 50 -2.09 8.51 -1.35
C VAL A 50 -3.17 7.41 -1.43
N ALA A 51 -3.78 7.05 -0.29
CA ALA A 51 -4.85 6.05 -0.27
C ALA A 51 -6.06 6.50 -1.10
N GLU A 52 -6.44 7.77 -1.01
CA GLU A 52 -7.56 8.33 -1.77
C GLU A 52 -7.27 8.39 -3.26
N SER A 53 -6.05 8.76 -3.65
CA SER A 53 -5.60 8.70 -5.04
C SER A 53 -5.69 7.27 -5.60
N ILE A 54 -5.26 6.27 -4.84
CA ILE A 54 -5.37 4.86 -5.23
C ILE A 54 -6.82 4.43 -5.36
N ARG A 55 -7.67 4.76 -4.38
CA ARG A 55 -9.11 4.40 -4.39
C ARG A 55 -9.86 5.07 -5.54
N THR A 56 -9.58 6.34 -5.82
CA THR A 56 -10.13 7.05 -6.98
C THR A 56 -9.71 6.41 -8.30
N GLY A 57 -8.50 5.85 -8.36
CA GLY A 57 -8.02 5.03 -9.48
C GLY A 57 -8.60 3.62 -9.58
N GLY A 58 -9.57 3.26 -8.71
CA GLY A 58 -10.20 1.94 -8.66
C GLY A 58 -9.40 0.87 -7.92
N GLY A 59 -8.31 1.23 -7.24
CA GLY A 59 -7.50 0.33 -6.44
C GLY A 59 -7.96 0.22 -4.98
N THR A 60 -7.37 -0.72 -4.24
CA THR A 60 -7.64 -0.92 -2.81
C THR A 60 -6.44 -0.50 -1.98
N ALA A 61 -6.63 0.46 -1.08
CA ALA A 61 -5.57 0.96 -0.19
C ALA A 61 -6.02 1.14 1.26
N LEU A 62 -5.17 0.69 2.19
CA LEU A 62 -5.32 0.85 3.64
C LEU A 62 -4.17 1.71 4.19
N PRO A 63 -4.42 2.97 4.60
CA PRO A 63 -3.40 3.79 5.26
C PRO A 63 -3.21 3.34 6.72
N LEU A 64 -1.95 3.12 7.11
CA LEU A 64 -1.53 2.72 8.45
C LEU A 64 -0.46 3.70 8.95
N ALA A 65 -0.88 4.62 9.82
CA ALA A 65 0.04 5.55 10.47
C ALA A 65 0.75 4.85 11.64
N LEU A 66 2.04 4.55 11.47
CA LEU A 66 2.90 3.99 12.52
C LEU A 66 4.37 4.31 12.29
N ASP A 67 5.16 4.20 13.35
CA ASP A 67 6.62 4.13 13.28
C ASP A 67 7.07 2.67 13.24
N LEU A 68 8.10 2.36 12.46
CA LEU A 68 8.66 1.02 12.28
C LEU A 68 9.93 0.78 13.12
N ALA A 69 10.49 1.83 13.72
CA ALA A 69 11.71 1.74 14.54
C ALA A 69 11.49 1.03 15.88
#